data_AF-A0AAP5QST2-F1
#
_entry.id   AF-A0AAP5QST2-F1
#
_cell.length_a   1.000
_cell.length_b   1.000
_cell.length_c   1.000
_cell.angle_alpha   90.00
_cell.angle_beta   90.00
_cell.angle_gamma   90.00
#
_symmetry.space_group_name_H-M   'P 1'
#
loop_
_entity.id
_entity.type
_entity.pdbx_description
1 polymer ?
#
loop_
_entity_poly.entity_id
_entity_poly.type
_entity_poly.pdbx_seq_one_letter_code
_entity_poly.pdbx_strand_id
1 'polypeptide(L)'
;MKFYEIHDPYYALIKAKDEADAERIYNEYISDTDDYENFQDDEIREVERDYALIMYSQVKGEDGELMSYTYISGTFNNPDIEVLIMDGSLL
;
A
#
# COMPACT_ATOMS: atom_id res chain seq x y z
N MET A 1 -5.45 7.76 10.08
CA MET A 1 -4.61 7.26 8.99
C MET A 1 -5.22 7.74 7.70
N LYS A 2 -4.36 8.23 6.81
CA LYS A 2 -4.64 8.50 5.41
C LYS A 2 -4.18 7.30 4.59
N PHE A 3 -4.52 7.30 3.30
CA PHE A 3 -4.16 6.23 2.38
C PHE A 3 -3.35 6.85 1.24
N TYR A 4 -2.31 6.14 0.83
CA TYR A 4 -1.40 6.60 -0.22
C TYR A 4 -1.17 5.50 -1.23
N GLU A 5 -1.20 5.87 -2.49
CA GLU A 5 -0.91 5.01 -3.63
C GLU A 5 0.41 5.48 -4.24
N ILE A 6 1.29 4.54 -4.56
CA ILE A 6 2.59 4.77 -5.21
C ILE A 6 2.64 3.82 -6.39
N HIS A 7 3.07 4.29 -7.57
CA HIS A 7 3.11 3.49 -8.79
C HIS A 7 4.52 3.07 -9.18
N ASP A 8 5.51 3.94 -8.97
CA ASP A 8 6.91 3.69 -9.34
C ASP A 8 7.84 3.62 -8.10
N PRO A 9 8.86 2.74 -8.11
CA PRO A 9 9.11 1.66 -9.07
C PRO A 9 8.13 0.47 -8.96
N TYR A 10 7.40 0.33 -7.86
CA TYR A 10 6.47 -0.77 -7.62
C TYR A 10 5.15 -0.25 -7.07
N TYR A 11 4.05 -0.82 -7.53
CA TYR A 11 2.75 -0.43 -7.03
C TYR A 11 2.60 -0.78 -5.55
N ALA A 12 2.19 0.20 -4.73
CA ALA A 12 1.86 -0.01 -3.33
C ALA A 12 0.63 0.81 -2.90
N LEU A 13 -0.15 0.23 -1.98
CA LEU A 13 -1.22 0.94 -1.26
C LEU A 13 -0.93 0.88 0.23
N ILE A 14 -0.68 2.05 0.83
CA ILE A 14 -0.16 2.20 2.19
C ILE A 14 -1.13 3.00 3.05
N LYS A 15 -1.22 2.66 4.34
CA LYS A 15 -1.83 3.48 5.39
C LYS A 15 -0.73 4.20 6.16
N ALA A 16 -0.81 5.52 6.23
CA ALA A 16 0.19 6.33 6.93
C ALA A 16 -0.44 7.55 7.63
N LYS A 17 0.33 8.26 8.47
CA LYS A 17 -0.14 9.47 9.14
C LYS A 17 -0.18 10.67 8.21
N ASP A 18 0.86 10.82 7.42
CA ASP A 18 1.12 11.88 6.44
C ASP A 18 1.96 11.29 5.28
N GLU A 19 2.28 12.12 4.30
CA GLU A 19 3.03 11.73 3.10
C GLU A 19 4.46 11.27 3.43
N ALA A 20 5.14 11.98 4.34
CA ALA A 20 6.49 11.62 4.79
C ALA A 20 6.52 10.25 5.50
N ASP A 21 5.49 9.92 6.28
CA ASP A 21 5.35 8.60 6.88
C ASP A 21 5.06 7.53 5.83
N ALA A 22 4.30 7.85 4.76
CA ALA A 22 4.07 6.93 3.64
C ALA A 22 5.35 6.63 2.87
N GLU A 23 6.16 7.65 2.58
CA GLU A 23 7.46 7.52 1.94
C GLU A 23 8.40 6.61 2.77
N ARG A 24 8.47 6.85 4.10
CA ARG A 24 9.25 6.01 5.01
C ARG A 24 8.82 4.54 4.93
N ILE A 25 7.50 4.26 4.99
CA ILE A 25 6.96 2.89 4.94
C ILE A 25 7.31 2.24 3.59
N TYR A 26 7.16 2.98 2.49
CA TYR A 26 7.49 2.45 1.16
C TYR A 26 8.97 2.09 1.05
N ASN A 27 9.86 2.97 1.50
CA ASN A 27 11.30 2.73 1.51
C ASN A 27 11.72 1.58 2.44
N GLU A 28 11.02 1.37 3.55
CA GLU A 28 11.35 0.33 4.53
C GLU A 28 10.85 -1.07 4.11
N TYR A 29 9.67 -1.15 3.48
CA TYR A 29 8.98 -2.42 3.27
C TYR A 29 8.84 -2.83 1.80
N ILE A 30 8.98 -1.91 0.84
CA ILE A 30 8.69 -2.16 -0.57
C ILE A 30 9.95 -2.02 -1.43
N SER A 31 10.63 -0.87 -1.35
CA SER A 31 11.79 -0.60 -2.21
C SER A 31 13.10 -0.85 -1.47
N ASP A 32 13.88 -1.84 -1.92
CA ASP A 32 15.20 -2.18 -1.36
C ASP A 32 16.30 -1.21 -1.86
N THR A 33 16.02 0.08 -1.80
CA THR A 33 16.75 1.07 -2.60
C THR A 33 17.53 2.04 -1.73
N ASP A 34 18.76 1.65 -1.40
CA ASP A 34 19.85 2.56 -1.04
C ASP A 34 20.17 3.58 -2.17
N ASP A 35 19.62 3.40 -3.38
CA ASP A 35 19.94 4.15 -4.61
C ASP A 35 18.84 5.10 -5.13
N TYR A 36 17.65 5.14 -4.51
CA TYR A 36 16.49 5.90 -5.05
C TYR A 36 16.14 7.12 -4.20
N GLU A 37 17.14 7.96 -3.92
CA GLU A 37 16.89 9.31 -3.44
C GLU A 37 16.23 10.12 -4.58
N ASN A 38 15.02 10.63 -4.37
CA ASN A 38 14.37 11.71 -5.16
C ASN A 38 13.40 11.35 -6.32
N PHE A 39 12.80 10.15 -6.39
CA PHE A 39 11.76 9.88 -7.43
C PHE A 39 10.30 10.01 -6.94
N GLN A 40 10.05 10.17 -5.64
CA GLN A 40 8.73 9.90 -5.06
C GLN A 40 7.82 11.12 -4.81
N ASP A 41 8.33 12.35 -4.86
CA ASP A 41 7.54 13.57 -4.55
C ASP A 41 6.31 13.76 -5.47
N ASP A 42 6.35 13.25 -6.70
CA ASP A 42 5.22 13.29 -7.64
C ASP A 42 4.44 11.96 -7.75
N GLU A 43 4.94 10.89 -7.12
CA GLU A 43 4.40 9.52 -7.22
C GLU A 43 3.57 9.10 -6.01
N ILE A 44 3.80 9.71 -4.84
CA ILE A 44 3.00 9.45 -3.64
C ILE A 44 1.69 10.25 -3.72
N ARG A 45 0.59 9.54 -3.96
CA ARG A 45 -0.73 10.15 -4.08
C ARG A 45 -1.61 9.81 -2.89
N GLU A 46 -2.01 10.81 -2.11
CA GLU A 46 -3.08 10.64 -1.12
C GLU A 46 -4.39 10.26 -1.83
N VAL A 47 -5.04 9.21 -1.35
CA VAL A 47 -6.31 8.71 -1.88
C VAL A 47 -7.37 8.60 -0.79
N GLU A 48 -8.63 8.69 -1.20
CA GLU A 48 -9.77 8.57 -0.31
C GLU A 48 -9.88 7.15 0.28
N ARG A 49 -10.36 7.07 1.52
CA ARG A 49 -10.52 5.79 2.24
C ARG A 49 -11.32 4.75 1.45
N ASP A 50 -12.43 5.17 0.84
CA ASP A 50 -13.32 4.25 0.13
C ASP A 50 -12.71 3.79 -1.20
N TYR A 51 -11.90 4.63 -1.86
CA TYR A 51 -11.09 4.21 -3.00
C TYR A 51 -10.11 3.12 -2.57
N ALA A 52 -9.34 3.36 -1.50
CA ALA A 52 -8.38 2.38 -0.99
C ALA A 52 -9.05 1.05 -0.59
N LEU A 53 -10.24 1.10 0.01
CA LEU A 53 -11.00 -0.10 0.37
C LEU A 53 -11.44 -0.88 -0.87
N ILE A 54 -11.96 -0.20 -1.90
CA ILE A 54 -12.35 -0.83 -3.15
C ILE A 54 -11.12 -1.50 -3.79
N MET A 55 -10.00 -0.80 -3.89
CA MET A 55 -8.76 -1.37 -4.45
C MET A 55 -8.29 -2.60 -3.67
N TYR A 56 -8.23 -2.52 -2.33
CA TYR A 56 -7.80 -3.64 -1.49
C TYR A 56 -8.77 -4.84 -1.57
N SER A 57 -10.07 -4.59 -1.74
CA SER A 57 -11.06 -5.67 -1.90
C SER A 57 -10.88 -6.52 -3.15
N GLN A 58 -10.13 -6.02 -4.15
CA GLN A 58 -9.86 -6.73 -5.40
C GLN A 58 -8.58 -7.59 -5.34
N VAL A 59 -7.84 -7.54 -4.23
CA VAL A 59 -6.64 -8.37 -4.05
C VAL A 59 -7.05 -9.83 -3.96
N LYS A 60 -6.31 -10.66 -4.70
CA LYS A 60 -6.47 -12.11 -4.73
C LYS A 60 -5.41 -12.77 -3.86
N GLY A 61 -5.79 -13.86 -3.19
CA GLY A 61 -4.84 -14.72 -2.50
C GLY A 61 -3.97 -15.51 -3.49
N GLU A 62 -3.06 -16.33 -2.94
CA GLU A 62 -2.18 -17.21 -3.73
C GLU A 62 -2.97 -18.22 -4.60
N ASP A 63 -4.19 -18.56 -4.19
CA ASP A 63 -5.10 -19.43 -4.93
C ASP A 63 -5.81 -18.71 -6.10
N GLY A 64 -5.59 -17.41 -6.27
CA GLY A 64 -6.20 -16.59 -7.30
C GLY A 64 -7.65 -16.16 -7.00
N GLU A 65 -8.16 -16.47 -5.81
CA GLU A 65 -9.50 -16.12 -5.35
C GLU A 65 -9.50 -14.84 -4.51
N LEU A 66 -10.63 -14.14 -4.47
CA LEU A 66 -10.77 -12.93 -3.67
C LEU A 66 -10.80 -13.24 -2.18
N MET A 67 -10.18 -12.36 -1.39
CA MET A 67 -10.20 -12.47 0.06
C MET A 67 -11.61 -12.20 0.63
N SER A 68 -11.96 -12.92 1.70
CA SER A 68 -13.26 -12.75 2.35
C SER A 68 -13.44 -11.35 2.96
N TYR A 69 -14.69 -10.91 3.08
CA TYR A 69 -15.04 -9.66 3.79
C TYR A 69 -14.41 -9.57 5.18
N THR A 70 -14.46 -10.65 5.97
CA THR A 70 -13.93 -10.67 7.35
C THR A 70 -12.43 -10.40 7.36
N TYR A 71 -11.68 -10.99 6.42
CA TYR A 71 -10.26 -10.74 6.28
C TYR A 71 -9.98 -9.30 5.85
N ILE A 72 -10.61 -8.85 4.77
CA ILE A 72 -10.44 -7.49 4.24
C ILE A 72 -10.77 -6.45 5.32
N SER A 73 -11.93 -6.56 5.97
CA SER A 73 -12.36 -5.65 7.03
C SER A 73 -11.43 -5.69 8.25
N GLY A 74 -10.93 -6.88 8.62
CA GLY A 74 -9.99 -7.04 9.71
C GLY A 74 -8.67 -6.33 9.42
N THR A 75 -8.06 -6.62 8.28
CA THR A 75 -6.77 -6.07 7.87
C THR A 75 -6.83 -4.56 7.59
N PHE A 76 -7.85 -4.12 6.85
CA PHE A 76 -7.99 -2.72 6.46
C PHE A 76 -8.13 -1.79 7.67
N ASN A 77 -8.92 -2.20 8.67
CA ASN A 77 -9.17 -1.40 9.87
C ASN A 77 -8.16 -1.66 11.01
N ASN A 78 -7.23 -2.60 10.86
CA ASN A 78 -6.18 -2.83 11.85
C ASN A 78 -5.13 -1.69 11.77
N PRO A 79 -4.93 -0.89 12.84
CA PRO A 79 -3.98 0.21 12.83
C PRO A 79 -2.51 -0.24 12.77
N ASP A 80 -2.20 -1.49 13.13
CA ASP A 80 -0.82 -2.02 13.15
C ASP A 80 -0.35 -2.51 11.78
N ILE A 81 -1.27 -2.61 10.81
CA ILE A 81 -0.93 -2.96 9.43
C ILE A 81 -0.73 -1.67 8.68
N GLU A 82 0.42 -1.50 8.03
CA GLU A 82 0.75 -0.28 7.26
C GLU A 82 0.58 -0.53 5.76
N VAL A 83 1.05 -1.67 5.24
CA VAL A 83 0.96 -2.03 3.81
C VAL A 83 -0.30 -2.87 3.54
N LEU A 84 -1.12 -2.44 2.58
CA LEU A 84 -2.32 -3.16 2.14
C LEU A 84 -2.10 -3.93 0.84
N ILE A 85 -1.45 -3.29 -0.13
CA ILE A 85 -1.12 -3.89 -1.43
C ILE A 85 0.35 -3.63 -1.72
N MET A 86 1.03 -4.62 -2.26
CA MET A 86 2.38 -4.55 -2.81
C MET A 86 2.39 -5.29 -4.15
N ASP A 87 3.20 -4.83 -5.09
CA ASP A 87 3.41 -5.49 -6.37
C ASP A 87 3.83 -6.96 -6.17
N GLY A 88 3.12 -7.89 -6.83
CA GLY A 88 3.38 -9.31 -6.71
C GLY A 88 4.72 -9.77 -7.29
N SER A 89 5.41 -8.95 -8.10
CA SER A 89 6.77 -9.24 -8.58
C SER A 89 7.83 -9.21 -7.46
N LEU A 90 7.48 -8.68 -6.29
CA LEU A 90 8.34 -8.63 -5.10
C LEU A 90 8.25 -9.90 -4.22
N LEU A 91 7.42 -10.89 -4.58
CA LEU A 91 7.15 -12.11 -3.82
C LEU A 91 7.75 -13.38 -4.46
#